data_AF-A0A9P7DZX3-F1
#
_entry.id   AF-A0A9P7DZX3-F1
#
_cell.length_a   1.000
_cell.length_b   1.000
_cell.length_c   1.000
_cell.angle_alpha   90.00
_cell.angle_beta   90.00
_cell.angle_gamma   90.00
#
_symmetry.space_group_name_H-M   'P 1'
#
loop_
_entity.id
_entity.type
_entity.pdbx_description
1 polymer ?
#
loop_
_entity_poly.entity_id
_entity_poly.type
_entity_poly.pdbx_seq_one_letter_code
_entity_poly.pdbx_strand_id
1 'polypeptide(L)'
;MEVDRVPHRDEDDTQNDEDISNAQNDALLHRLVHTKLLSGSLNPALDLTHAQRDKALSGRVLEIAGKAKLGKGEVDIRAAERNKASKRVREGLLKKKDEREKQQLEEAKNLGNYHPTLKKLFDTSSGSSGRQRRVRGLGMGVGKFSGGTLKLSKEEINSVTGRGVHGAARHGHNTSRSR
;
A
#
# COMPACT_ATOMS: atom_id res chain seq x y z
N MET A 1 31.27 8.32 -57.45
CA MET A 1 30.71 9.02 -56.27
C MET A 1 29.80 8.04 -55.59
N GLU A 2 30.34 7.33 -54.61
CA GLU A 2 29.60 6.35 -53.79
C GLU A 2 29.35 7.06 -52.46
N VAL A 3 28.08 7.30 -52.15
CA VAL A 3 27.64 8.04 -50.96
C VAL A 3 27.26 7.02 -49.90
N ASP A 4 28.11 6.85 -48.89
CA ASP A 4 27.87 6.00 -47.75
C ASP A 4 26.60 6.44 -47.00
N ARG A 5 25.61 5.55 -46.99
CA ARG A 5 24.38 5.70 -46.19
C ARG A 5 24.71 5.34 -44.74
N VAL A 6 24.86 6.34 -43.89
CA VAL A 6 24.92 6.15 -42.43
C VAL A 6 23.55 5.64 -41.96
N PRO A 7 23.47 4.52 -41.22
CA PRO A 7 22.20 4.06 -40.69
C PRO A 7 21.74 5.04 -39.61
N HIS A 8 20.60 5.69 -39.85
CA HIS A 8 19.84 6.34 -38.79
C HIS A 8 19.41 5.25 -37.81
N ARG A 9 20.10 5.14 -36.67
CA ARG A 9 19.52 4.47 -35.49
C ARG A 9 18.38 5.36 -35.03
N ASP A 10 17.18 4.82 -35.07
CA ASP A 10 15.97 5.49 -34.62
C ASP A 10 16.16 5.88 -33.14
N GLU A 11 16.05 7.17 -32.81
CA GLU A 11 16.24 7.65 -31.43
C GLU A 11 15.24 7.01 -30.44
N ASP A 12 14.15 6.47 -30.97
CA ASP A 12 13.14 5.71 -30.23
C ASP A 12 13.68 4.39 -29.66
N ASP A 13 14.59 3.69 -30.35
CA ASP A 13 15.17 2.43 -29.86
C ASP A 13 16.15 2.69 -28.71
N THR A 14 16.93 3.77 -28.80
CA THR A 14 17.83 4.19 -27.72
C THR A 14 17.08 4.65 -26.47
N GLN A 15 15.97 5.38 -26.63
CA GLN A 15 15.13 5.79 -25.50
C GLN A 15 14.48 4.58 -24.80
N ASN A 16 14.06 3.58 -25.56
CA ASN A 16 13.45 2.37 -25.01
C ASN A 16 14.47 1.53 -24.22
N ASP A 17 15.71 1.41 -24.72
CA ASP A 17 16.80 0.74 -24.01
C ASP A 17 17.20 1.49 -22.71
N GLU A 18 17.20 2.82 -22.75
CA GLU A 18 17.43 3.66 -21.57
C GLU A 18 16.32 3.50 -20.52
N ASP A 19 15.06 3.50 -20.93
CA ASP A 19 13.92 3.29 -20.03
C ASP A 19 13.92 1.89 -19.40
N ILE A 20 14.27 0.85 -20.18
CA ILE A 20 14.42 -0.52 -19.67
C ILE A 20 15.58 -0.60 -18.66
N SER A 21 16.72 0.03 -18.95
CA SER A 21 17.87 0.09 -18.06
C SER A 21 17.55 0.83 -16.76
N ASN A 22 16.86 1.97 -16.85
CA ASN A 22 16.43 2.76 -15.70
C ASN A 22 15.45 1.97 -14.81
N ALA A 23 14.48 1.27 -15.41
CA ALA A 23 13.56 0.41 -14.66
C ALA A 23 14.28 -0.74 -13.95
N GLN A 24 15.30 -1.34 -14.59
CA GLN A 24 16.15 -2.35 -13.95
C GLN A 24 16.96 -1.75 -12.79
N ASN A 25 17.52 -0.56 -12.97
CA ASN A 25 18.26 0.15 -11.94
C ASN A 25 17.38 0.49 -10.74
N ASP A 26 16.16 0.97 -10.96
CA ASP A 26 15.18 1.23 -9.91
C ASP A 26 14.77 -0.05 -9.18
N ALA A 27 14.57 -1.15 -9.90
CA ALA A 27 14.28 -2.45 -9.30
C ALA A 27 15.45 -2.95 -8.44
N LEU A 28 16.69 -2.78 -8.91
CA LEU A 28 17.90 -3.09 -8.16
C LEU A 28 18.05 -2.19 -6.93
N LEU A 29 17.81 -0.89 -7.06
CA LEU A 29 17.84 0.09 -5.98
C LEU A 29 16.81 -0.27 -4.90
N HIS A 30 15.56 -0.53 -5.30
CA HIS A 30 14.50 -0.96 -4.38
C HIS A 30 14.89 -2.24 -3.63
N ARG A 31 15.51 -3.20 -4.32
CA ARG A 31 16.08 -4.41 -3.70
C ARG A 31 17.17 -4.06 -2.70
N LEU A 32 18.13 -3.21 -3.08
CA LEU A 32 19.26 -2.83 -2.23
C LEU A 32 18.83 -2.07 -0.97
N VAL A 33 17.92 -1.12 -1.11
CA VAL A 33 17.40 -0.31 0.00
C VAL A 33 16.78 -1.21 1.08
N HIS A 34 15.91 -2.15 0.65
CA HIS A 34 15.20 -3.01 1.59
C HIS A 34 16.02 -4.21 2.10
N THR A 35 17.04 -4.67 1.37
CA THR A 35 17.81 -5.87 1.74
C THR A 35 19.19 -5.60 2.33
N LYS A 36 19.91 -4.57 1.88
CA LYS A 36 21.31 -4.32 2.28
C LYS A 36 21.46 -3.09 3.17
N LEU A 37 20.87 -1.95 2.79
CA LEU A 37 21.14 -0.68 3.46
C LEU A 37 20.35 -0.50 4.76
N LEU A 38 19.05 -0.80 4.73
CA LEU A 38 18.16 -0.59 5.87
C LEU A 38 17.91 -1.87 6.68
N SER A 39 18.45 -3.01 6.22
CA SER A 39 18.22 -4.29 6.88
C SER A 39 19.28 -4.55 7.94
N GLY A 40 18.81 -4.79 9.17
CA GLY A 40 19.64 -4.91 10.37
C GLY A 40 20.89 -5.77 10.22
N SER A 41 20.81 -6.97 9.65
CA SER A 41 21.91 -7.95 9.77
C SER A 41 23.15 -7.69 8.91
N LEU A 42 23.13 -6.74 7.97
CA LEU A 42 24.30 -6.41 7.12
C LEU A 42 24.94 -5.07 7.47
N ASN A 43 24.32 -4.26 8.32
CA ASN A 43 24.88 -2.99 8.71
C ASN A 43 25.69 -3.18 10.01
N PRO A 44 27.03 -3.23 9.96
CA PRO A 44 27.86 -3.42 11.14
C PRO A 44 27.79 -2.23 12.10
N ALA A 45 27.26 -1.07 11.67
CA ALA A 45 27.01 0.07 12.54
C ALA A 45 25.78 -0.14 13.44
N LEU A 46 24.96 -1.16 13.16
CA LEU A 46 23.88 -1.56 14.05
C LEU A 46 24.44 -2.67 14.95
N ASP A 47 24.76 -2.32 16.21
CA ASP A 47 25.23 -3.22 17.25
C ASP A 47 24.16 -4.25 17.67
N LEU A 48 23.78 -5.12 16.74
CA LEU A 48 22.71 -6.09 16.91
C LEU A 48 23.19 -7.32 17.67
N THR A 49 22.34 -7.76 18.58
CA THR A 49 22.55 -9.04 19.28
C THR A 49 22.49 -10.21 18.30
N HIS A 50 23.16 -11.32 18.63
CA HIS A 50 23.16 -12.53 17.80
C HIS A 50 21.74 -13.00 17.43
N ALA A 51 20.84 -13.04 18.40
CA ALA A 51 19.45 -13.42 18.19
C ALA A 51 18.69 -12.50 17.23
N GLN A 52 19.02 -11.20 17.20
CA GLN A 52 18.43 -10.27 16.23
C GLN A 52 19.01 -10.49 14.82
N ARG A 53 20.32 -10.76 14.72
CA ARG A 53 20.97 -11.10 13.45
C ARG A 53 20.38 -12.37 12.82
N ASP A 54 20.17 -13.42 13.61
CA ASP A 54 19.58 -14.67 13.12
C ASP A 54 18.15 -14.48 12.60
N LYS A 55 17.33 -13.67 13.28
CA LYS A 55 15.96 -13.36 12.87
C LYS A 55 15.92 -12.53 11.59
N ALA A 56 16.83 -11.57 11.45
CA ALA A 56 16.97 -10.80 10.23
C ALA A 56 17.46 -11.67 9.05
N LEU A 57 18.42 -12.58 9.26
CA LEU A 57 18.90 -13.51 8.22
C LEU A 57 17.81 -14.49 7.78
N SER A 58 17.14 -15.14 8.73
CA SER A 58 16.02 -16.03 8.42
C SER A 58 14.88 -15.28 7.72
N GLY A 59 14.62 -14.02 8.08
CA GLY A 59 13.62 -13.17 7.41
C GLY A 59 13.94 -12.98 5.94
N ARG A 60 15.22 -12.76 5.61
CA ARG A 60 15.67 -12.65 4.21
C ARG A 60 15.54 -13.95 3.44
N VAL A 61 15.82 -15.08 4.07
CA VAL A 61 15.60 -16.39 3.43
C VAL A 61 14.13 -16.54 3.03
N LEU A 62 13.18 -16.07 3.84
CA LEU A 62 11.76 -16.07 3.49
C LEU A 62 11.41 -15.09 2.36
N GLU A 63 12.05 -13.93 2.32
CA GLU A 63 11.87 -12.95 1.24
C GLU A 63 12.40 -13.45 -0.10
N ILE A 64 13.61 -14.04 -0.10
CA ILE A 64 14.22 -14.66 -1.30
C ILE A 64 13.39 -15.85 -1.77
N ALA A 65 12.82 -16.63 -0.84
CA ALA A 65 11.89 -17.70 -1.16
C ALA A 65 10.51 -17.23 -1.65
N GLY A 66 10.26 -15.92 -1.71
CA GLY A 66 9.00 -15.33 -2.18
C GLY A 66 7.81 -15.50 -1.23
N LYS A 67 8.04 -15.94 0.01
CA LYS A 67 6.98 -16.18 1.01
C LYS A 67 6.59 -14.92 1.78
N ALA A 68 7.49 -13.93 1.83
CA ALA A 68 7.29 -12.65 2.50
C ALA A 68 7.55 -11.50 1.53
N LYS A 69 6.92 -10.34 1.78
CA LYS A 69 7.23 -9.12 1.04
C LYS A 69 8.63 -8.63 1.42
N LEU A 70 9.33 -8.05 0.44
CA LEU A 70 10.66 -7.49 0.65
C LEU A 70 10.70 -6.53 1.84
N GLY A 71 11.66 -6.71 2.74
CA GLY A 71 11.81 -5.92 3.96
C GLY A 71 10.79 -6.23 5.08
N LYS A 72 9.90 -7.23 4.91
CA LYS A 72 8.91 -7.64 5.93
C LYS A 72 9.14 -9.04 6.49
N GLY A 73 10.11 -9.79 5.98
CA GLY A 73 10.37 -11.16 6.38
C GLY A 73 10.71 -11.30 7.86
N GLU A 74 11.47 -10.35 8.43
CA GLU A 74 11.76 -10.38 9.87
C GLU A 74 10.49 -10.21 10.73
N VAL A 75 9.58 -9.33 10.31
CA VAL A 75 8.31 -9.09 11.02
C VAL A 75 7.45 -10.36 10.99
N ASP A 76 7.40 -11.04 9.85
CA ASP A 76 6.66 -12.29 9.69
C ASP A 76 7.23 -13.41 10.58
N ILE A 77 8.55 -13.50 10.73
CA ILE A 77 9.19 -14.46 11.66
C ILE A 77 8.88 -14.12 13.11
N ARG A 78 9.04 -12.86 13.51
CA ARG A 78 8.70 -12.42 14.88
C ARG A 78 7.22 -12.67 15.17
N ALA A 79 6.34 -12.49 14.19
CA ALA A 79 4.92 -12.81 14.31
C ALA A 79 4.68 -14.32 14.46
N ALA A 80 5.36 -15.15 13.68
CA ALA A 80 5.28 -16.61 13.78
C ALA A 80 5.77 -17.14 15.13
N GLU A 81 6.89 -16.62 15.65
CA GLU A 81 7.38 -16.92 16.99
C GLU A 81 6.36 -16.54 18.07
N ARG A 82 5.83 -15.31 17.99
CA ARG A 82 4.81 -14.82 18.93
C ARG A 82 3.52 -15.63 18.88
N ASN A 83 3.15 -16.17 17.72
CA ASN A 83 1.95 -17.01 17.56
C ASN A 83 2.07 -18.38 18.26
N LYS A 84 3.28 -18.85 18.55
CA LYS A 84 3.50 -20.07 19.35
C LYS A 84 3.22 -19.86 20.84
N ALA A 85 3.24 -18.62 21.31
CA ALA A 85 2.98 -18.29 22.72
C ALA A 85 1.49 -18.34 23.07
N SER A 86 1.19 -18.54 24.35
CA SER A 86 -0.19 -18.51 24.86
C SER A 86 -0.85 -17.14 24.62
N LYS A 87 -2.19 -17.12 24.54
CA LYS A 87 -2.96 -15.91 24.23
C LYS A 87 -2.59 -14.73 25.14
N ARG A 88 -2.52 -14.96 26.45
CA ARG A 88 -2.19 -13.92 27.45
C ARG A 88 -0.79 -13.31 27.23
N VAL A 89 0.21 -14.15 26.98
CA VAL A 89 1.58 -13.70 26.72
C VAL A 89 1.63 -12.91 25.41
N ARG A 90 1.01 -13.45 24.37
CA ARG A 90 0.93 -12.82 23.06
C ARG A 90 0.28 -11.43 23.10
N GLU A 91 -0.81 -11.28 23.85
CA GLU A 91 -1.49 -9.99 24.06
C GLU A 91 -0.63 -9.03 24.89
N GLY A 92 0.03 -9.52 25.95
CA GLY A 92 0.93 -8.70 26.75
C GLY A 92 2.12 -8.16 25.94
N LEU A 93 2.69 -8.99 25.06
CA LEU A 93 3.77 -8.58 24.15
C LEU A 93 3.30 -7.53 23.14
N LEU A 94 2.08 -7.66 22.62
CA LEU A 94 1.50 -6.65 21.72
C LEU A 94 1.26 -5.33 22.45
N LYS A 95 0.62 -5.35 23.62
CA LYS A 95 0.38 -4.14 24.41
C LYS A 95 1.67 -3.39 24.73
N LYS A 96 2.72 -4.12 25.16
CA LYS A 96 4.03 -3.53 25.45
C LYS A 96 4.71 -2.95 24.21
N LYS A 97 4.50 -3.55 23.03
CA LYS A 97 4.98 -3.00 21.76
C LYS A 97 4.26 -1.69 21.45
N ASP A 98 2.93 -1.67 21.55
CA ASP A 98 2.11 -0.48 21.28
C ASP A 98 2.42 0.67 22.26
N GLU A 99 2.66 0.36 23.53
CA GLU A 99 3.09 1.33 24.56
C GLU A 99 4.43 1.97 24.20
N ARG A 100 5.42 1.16 23.79
CA ARG A 100 6.74 1.68 23.37
C ARG A 100 6.63 2.58 22.15
N GLU A 101 5.80 2.20 21.17
CA GLU A 101 5.59 3.00 19.96
C GLU A 101 4.88 4.32 20.26
N LYS A 102 3.93 4.33 21.19
CA LYS A 102 3.30 5.58 21.68
C LYS A 102 4.30 6.49 22.38
N GLN A 103 5.17 5.94 23.24
CA GLN A 103 6.23 6.71 23.90
C GLN A 103 7.18 7.33 22.88
N GLN A 104 7.65 6.56 21.89
CA GLN A 104 8.51 7.09 20.82
C GLN A 104 7.82 8.18 20.00
N LEU A 105 6.51 8.05 19.76
CA LEU A 105 5.71 9.08 19.09
C LEU A 105 5.59 10.36 19.92
N GLU A 106 5.42 10.25 21.24
CA GLU A 106 5.38 11.39 22.15
C GLU A 106 6.74 12.08 22.25
N GLU A 107 7.83 11.32 22.38
CA GLU A 107 9.20 11.83 22.33
C GLU A 107 9.47 12.56 21.01
N ALA A 108 9.11 11.97 19.87
CA ALA A 108 9.26 12.60 18.56
C ALA A 108 8.44 13.90 18.42
N LYS A 109 7.26 13.97 19.04
CA LYS A 109 6.46 15.22 19.09
C LYS A 109 7.13 16.27 19.97
N ASN A 110 7.61 15.88 21.14
CA ASN A 110 8.28 16.77 22.09
C ASN A 110 9.58 17.35 21.50
N LEU A 111 10.32 16.53 20.74
CA LEU A 111 11.53 16.92 20.02
C LEU A 111 11.25 17.72 18.73
N GLY A 112 9.99 17.81 18.29
CA GLY A 112 9.62 18.49 17.04
C GLY A 112 9.92 17.69 15.75
N ASN A 113 10.36 16.44 15.86
CA ASN A 113 10.65 15.55 14.73
C ASN A 113 9.38 14.92 14.12
N TYR A 114 8.22 15.11 14.76
CA TYR A 114 6.95 14.63 14.25
C TYR A 114 6.29 15.63 13.29
N HIS A 115 6.01 15.19 12.07
CA HIS A 115 5.21 15.95 11.10
C HIS A 115 4.02 15.09 10.59
N PRO A 116 2.80 15.66 10.44
CA PRO A 116 1.62 14.89 10.04
C PRO A 116 1.75 14.18 8.69
N THR A 117 2.57 14.68 7.76
CA THR A 117 2.86 13.99 6.49
C THR A 117 3.69 12.72 6.68
N LEU A 118 4.52 12.68 7.73
CA LEU A 118 5.39 11.56 8.10
C LEU A 118 4.70 10.56 9.03
N LYS A 119 3.44 10.79 9.41
CA LYS A 119 2.66 9.89 10.27
C LYS A 119 2.76 8.43 9.84
N LYS A 120 2.73 8.18 8.52
CA LYS A 120 2.81 6.82 7.96
C LYS A 120 4.12 6.09 8.28
N LEU A 121 5.23 6.80 8.46
CA LEU A 121 6.52 6.22 8.81
C LEU A 121 6.52 5.70 10.24
N PHE A 122 5.86 6.43 11.15
CA PHE A 122 5.69 6.04 12.53
C PHE A 122 4.60 4.97 12.73
N ASP A 123 3.66 4.84 11.79
CA ASP A 123 2.55 3.86 11.83
C ASP A 123 2.92 2.50 11.20
N THR A 124 4.18 2.29 10.79
CA THR A 124 4.65 1.10 10.05
C THR A 124 4.49 -0.22 10.79
N SER A 125 4.24 -0.19 12.09
CA SER A 125 4.04 -1.36 12.95
C SER A 125 2.61 -1.89 12.98
N SER A 126 1.62 -1.03 12.69
CA SER A 126 0.23 -1.41 12.63
C SER A 126 -0.02 -1.93 11.21
N GLY A 127 -0.12 -3.25 11.08
CA GLY A 127 -0.39 -3.89 9.79
C GLY A 127 -1.57 -3.18 9.16
N SER A 128 -1.33 -2.51 8.02
CA SER A 128 -2.29 -1.64 7.35
C SER A 128 -3.61 -2.40 7.25
N SER A 129 -4.57 -2.10 8.14
CA SER A 129 -5.93 -2.57 7.98
C SER A 129 -6.41 -1.82 6.75
N GLY A 130 -6.25 -2.48 5.59
CA GLY A 130 -6.44 -1.87 4.29
C GLY A 130 -7.78 -1.17 4.33
N ARG A 131 -7.73 0.17 4.24
CA ARG A 131 -8.80 1.13 4.52
C ARG A 131 -10.15 0.49 4.22
N GLN A 132 -10.75 -0.18 5.20
CA GLN A 132 -11.94 -0.98 4.93
C GLN A 132 -12.99 0.02 4.50
N ARG A 133 -13.45 -0.09 3.25
CA ARG A 133 -14.46 0.82 2.72
C ARG A 133 -15.63 0.74 3.69
N ARG A 134 -15.96 1.89 4.29
CA ARG A 134 -17.08 1.98 5.25
C ARG A 134 -18.27 1.30 4.60
N VAL A 135 -18.82 0.29 5.29
CA VAL A 135 -20.02 -0.40 4.83
C VAL A 135 -21.11 0.67 4.74
N ARG A 136 -21.52 0.96 3.51
CA ARG A 136 -22.72 1.74 3.26
C ARG A 136 -23.86 0.80 3.64
N GLY A 137 -24.66 1.16 4.64
CA GLY A 137 -25.82 0.36 5.04
C GLY A 137 -26.80 0.14 3.88
N LEU A 138 -27.96 -0.45 4.16
CA LEU A 138 -28.95 -0.71 3.11
C LEU A 138 -29.37 0.60 2.43
N GLY A 139 -29.10 0.71 1.13
CA GLY A 139 -29.49 1.88 0.33
C GLY A 139 -30.99 1.85 0.03
N MET A 140 -31.63 3.02 0.06
CA MET A 140 -32.99 3.21 -0.44
C MET A 140 -32.97 3.24 -1.97
N GLY A 141 -33.91 2.53 -2.62
CA GLY A 141 -33.99 2.41 -4.08
C GLY A 141 -34.70 3.57 -4.79
N VAL A 142 -34.88 4.71 -4.11
CA VAL A 142 -35.59 5.88 -4.65
C VAL A 142 -34.76 7.14 -4.43
N GLY A 143 -34.50 7.88 -5.51
CA GLY A 143 -33.90 9.20 -5.48
C GLY A 143 -32.51 9.27 -4.83
N LYS A 144 -32.03 10.50 -4.66
CA LYS A 144 -30.78 10.81 -3.97
C LYS A 144 -31.06 11.59 -2.71
N PHE A 145 -30.82 10.97 -1.56
CA PHE A 145 -30.86 11.67 -0.28
C PHE A 145 -29.57 12.47 -0.07
N SER A 146 -29.68 13.79 0.00
CA SER A 146 -28.53 14.67 0.25
C SER A 146 -28.94 15.83 1.15
N GLY A 147 -28.20 16.07 2.23
CA GLY A 147 -28.42 17.21 3.11
C GLY A 147 -29.79 17.22 3.80
N GLY A 148 -30.34 16.06 4.16
CA GLY A 148 -31.65 15.97 4.82
C GLY A 148 -32.86 16.01 3.88
N THR A 149 -32.64 16.26 2.58
CA THR A 149 -33.72 16.34 1.59
C THR A 149 -33.60 15.21 0.57
N LEU A 150 -34.72 14.55 0.27
CA LEU A 150 -34.81 13.55 -0.80
C LEU A 150 -35.03 14.25 -2.14
N LYS A 151 -34.05 14.11 -3.04
CA LYS A 151 -34.17 14.61 -4.42
C LYS A 151 -34.69 13.50 -5.31
N LEU A 152 -35.87 13.72 -5.88
CA LEU A 152 -36.51 12.81 -6.84
C LEU A 152 -36.36 13.38 -8.26
N SER A 153 -36.01 12.52 -9.21
CA SER A 153 -36.07 12.85 -10.62
C SER A 153 -37.52 12.83 -11.13
N LYS A 154 -37.81 13.57 -12.18
CA LYS A 154 -39.15 13.55 -12.81
C LYS A 154 -39.53 12.15 -13.30
N GLU A 155 -38.54 11.36 -13.74
CA GLU A 155 -38.72 9.97 -14.17
C GLU A 155 -39.16 9.06 -13.01
N GLU A 156 -38.55 9.18 -11.83
CA GLU A 156 -38.95 8.44 -10.63
C GLU A 156 -40.35 8.82 -10.17
N ILE A 157 -40.69 10.12 -10.20
CA ILE A 157 -42.04 10.60 -9.86
C ILE A 157 -43.06 10.01 -10.84
N ASN A 158 -42.77 10.03 -12.14
CA ASN A 158 -43.65 9.48 -13.17
C ASN A 158 -43.83 7.96 -13.04
N SER A 159 -42.77 7.24 -12.65
CA SER A 159 -42.84 5.79 -12.42
C SER A 159 -43.76 5.39 -11.27
N VAL A 160 -43.86 6.23 -10.23
CA VAL A 160 -44.71 6.00 -9.05
C VAL A 160 -46.13 6.52 -9.27
N THR A 161 -46.31 7.59 -10.06
CA THR A 161 -47.60 8.25 -10.28
C THR A 161 -48.45 7.65 -11.40
N GLY A 162 -47.98 6.59 -12.08
CA GLY A 162 -48.85 5.70 -12.84
C GLY A 162 -49.47 6.27 -14.12
N ARG A 163 -48.93 7.34 -14.72
CA ARG A 163 -49.28 7.74 -16.09
C ARG A 163 -48.36 7.00 -17.07
N GLY A 164 -48.80 5.82 -17.47
CA GLY A 164 -48.07 4.93 -18.38
C GLY A 164 -47.68 5.62 -19.69
N VAL A 165 -46.40 5.53 -20.01
CA VAL A 165 -45.93 5.43 -21.39
C VAL A 165 -45.09 4.17 -21.45
N HIS A 166 -45.68 3.12 -22.02
CA HIS A 166 -44.96 1.93 -22.41
C HIS A 166 -43.80 2.30 -23.33
N GLY A 167 -42.61 1.81 -22.99
CA GLY A 167 -41.49 1.66 -23.92
C GLY A 167 -40.68 2.92 -24.23
N ALA A 168 -39.56 3.13 -23.54
CA ALA A 168 -38.46 3.88 -24.10
C ALA A 168 -37.12 3.33 -23.60
N ALA A 169 -36.42 2.72 -24.55
CA ALA A 169 -34.99 2.42 -24.62
C ALA A 169 -34.16 2.51 -23.34
N ARG A 170 -33.58 1.36 -22.98
CA ARG A 170 -32.29 1.26 -22.29
C ARG A 170 -31.23 2.04 -23.08
N HIS A 171 -31.06 3.32 -22.80
CA HIS A 171 -29.89 4.08 -23.26
C HIS A 171 -28.81 3.93 -22.18
N GLY A 172 -27.90 2.97 -22.40
CA GLY A 172 -26.72 2.80 -21.58
C GLY A 172 -25.83 4.03 -21.68
N HIS A 173 -25.88 4.90 -20.67
CA HIS A 173 -24.92 5.99 -20.54
C HIS A 173 -23.58 5.41 -20.08
N ASN A 174 -22.75 5.06 -21.07
CA ASN A 174 -21.38 4.67 -20.86
C ASN A 174 -20.59 5.95 -20.52
N THR A 175 -20.39 6.24 -19.23
CA THR A 175 -19.45 7.30 -18.83
C THR A 175 -18.04 6.78 -19.09
N SER A 176 -17.49 7.13 -20.24
CA SER A 176 -16.07 7.07 -20.52
C SER A 176 -15.32 7.86 -19.44
N ARG A 177 -14.56 7.14 -18.62
CA ARG A 177 -13.50 7.75 -17.79
C ARG A 177 -12.35 8.11 -18.70
N SER A 178 -12.19 9.40 -18.96
CA SER A 178 -10.89 9.97 -19.33
C SER A 178 -9.95 9.93 -18.14
N ARG A 179 -8.66 9.88 -18.48
CA ARG A 179 -7.46 9.81 -17.64
C ARG A 179 -7.43 10.86 -16.52
#